data_AF-A0A7C3HEP3-F1
#
_entry.id   AF-A0A7C3HEP3-F1
#
_cell.length_a   1.000
_cell.length_b   1.000
_cell.length_c   1.000
_cell.angle_alpha   90.00
_cell.angle_beta   90.00
_cell.angle_gamma   90.00
#
_symmetry.space_group_name_H-M   'P 1'
#
loop_
_entity.id
_entity.type
_entity.pdbx_description
1 polymer ?
#
loop_
_entity_poly.entity_id
_entity_poly.type
_entity_poly.pdbx_seq_one_letter_code
_entity_poly.pdbx_strand_id
1 'polypeptide(L)' 'TEWVKGKTLDEAMQIKNTDIAEELALPPVKVHCSVLAEDAIKAAVKDYTEKRQSKAS' A
#
# COMPACT_ATOMS: atom_id res chain seq x y z
N THR A 1 0.82 -1.71 -9.54
CA THR A 1 -0.53 -2.30 -9.40
C THR A 1 -0.51 -3.83 -9.37
N GLU A 2 0.60 -4.49 -9.71
CA GLU A 2 0.71 -5.95 -9.66
C GLU A 2 1.04 -6.51 -8.26
N TRP A 3 1.80 -5.77 -7.45
CA TRP A 3 2.24 -6.22 -6.11
C TRP A 3 1.13 -6.49 -5.10
N VAL A 4 -0.01 -5.80 -5.24
CA VAL A 4 -1.17 -5.92 -4.35
C VAL A 4 -2.20 -6.93 -4.85
N LYS A 5 -2.05 -7.46 -6.08
CA LYS A 5 -2.98 -8.47 -6.61
C LYS A 5 -2.71 -9.83 -5.98
N GLY A 6 -3.74 -10.42 -5.37
CA GLY A 6 -3.66 -11.75 -4.74
C GLY A 6 -3.16 -11.75 -3.29
N LYS A 7 -2.74 -10.59 -2.76
CA LYS A 7 -2.45 -10.42 -1.34
C LYS A 7 -3.74 -10.19 -0.56
N THR A 8 -3.76 -10.69 0.68
CA THR A 8 -4.79 -10.32 1.66
C THR A 8 -4.66 -8.85 2.07
N LEU A 9 -5.72 -8.28 2.64
CA LEU A 9 -5.70 -6.89 3.12
C LEU A 9 -4.60 -6.66 4.17
N ASP A 10 -4.35 -7.66 5.02
CA ASP A 10 -3.31 -7.60 6.05
C ASP A 10 -1.91 -7.58 5.42
N GLU A 11 -1.65 -8.46 4.46
CA GLU A 11 -0.41 -8.46 3.69
C GLU A 11 -0.20 -7.16 2.91
N ALA A 12 -1.27 -6.55 2.39
CA ALA A 12 -1.20 -5.26 1.72
C ALA A 12 -0.84 -4.12 2.69
N MET A 13 -1.27 -4.19 3.96
CA MET A 13 -0.88 -3.23 5.01
C MET A 13 0.56 -3.41 5.49
N GLN A 14 1.13 -4.60 5.36
CA GLN A 14 2.52 -4.88 5.74
C GLN A 14 3.55 -4.39 4.70
N ILE A 15 3.11 -3.94 3.52
CA ILE A 15 4.01 -3.38 2.49
C ILE A 15 4.65 -2.09 3.03
N LYS A 16 5.99 -2.05 3.06
CA LYS A 16 6.75 -0.87 3.50
C LYS A 16 7.31 -0.10 2.31
N ASN A 17 7.50 1.21 2.49
CA ASN A 17 8.18 2.04 1.50
C ASN A 17 9.61 1.56 1.19
N THR A 18 10.27 0.89 2.13
CA THR A 18 11.63 0.35 1.93
C THR A 18 11.62 -0.74 0.88
N ASP A 19 10.68 -1.68 0.97
CA ASP A 19 10.54 -2.79 0.01
C ASP A 19 10.21 -2.25 -1.39
N ILE A 20 9.36 -1.23 -1.45
CA ILE A 20 8.99 -0.55 -2.71
C ILE A 20 10.20 0.19 -3.30
N ALA A 21 11.00 0.87 -2.47
CA ALA A 21 12.17 1.62 -2.93
C ALA A 21 13.29 0.70 -3.40
N GLU A 22 13.50 -0.43 -2.71
CA GLU A 22 14.48 -1.45 -3.09
C GLU A 22 14.09 -2.14 -4.40
N GLU A 23 12.83 -2.56 -4.56
CA GLU A 23 12.37 -3.20 -5.80
C GLU A 23 12.50 -2.27 -7.00
N LEU A 24 12.16 -0.99 -6.82
CA LEU A 24 12.21 0.01 -7.88
C LEU A 24 13.61 0.64 -8.03
N ALA A 25 14.60 0.17 -7.26
CA ALA A 25 15.96 0.70 -7.22
C ALA A 25 15.99 2.25 -7.18
N LEU A 26 15.11 2.84 -6.36
CA LEU A 26 14.93 4.29 -6.35
C LEU A 26 16.17 4.97 -5.79
N PRO A 27 16.73 5.98 -6.49
CA PRO A 27 17.81 6.77 -5.93
C PRO A 27 17.31 7.54 -4.69
N PRO A 28 18.20 7.95 -3.76
CA PRO A 28 17.84 8.56 -2.48
C PRO A 28 16.86 9.74 -2.59
N VAL A 29 16.98 10.51 -3.67
CA VAL A 29 16.12 11.68 -3.96
C VAL A 29 14.67 11.31 -4.33
N LYS A 30 14.39 10.06 -4.72
CA LYS A 30 13.07 9.57 -5.13
C LYS A 30 12.40 8.66 -4.10
N VAL A 31 12.98 8.50 -2.91
CA VAL A 31 12.38 7.71 -1.81
C VAL A 31 11.04 8.29 -1.36
N HIS A 32 10.80 9.60 -1.53
CA HIS A 32 9.48 10.18 -1.28
C HIS A 32 8.36 9.53 -2.11
N CYS A 33 8.68 9.00 -3.31
CA CYS A 33 7.71 8.27 -4.13
C CYS A 33 7.30 6.93 -3.51
N SER A 34 8.19 6.25 -2.80
CA SER A 34 7.85 4.99 -2.12
C SER A 34 7.03 5.25 -0.85
N VAL A 35 7.28 6.34 -0.14
CA VAL A 35 6.44 6.78 0.99
C VAL A 35 5.03 7.10 0.52
N LEU A 36 4.89 7.87 -0.58
CA LEU A 36 3.59 8.18 -1.18
C LEU A 36 2.86 6.92 -1.64
N ALA A 37 3.58 5.93 -2.19
CA ALA A 37 3.00 4.66 -2.60
C ALA A 37 2.50 3.84 -1.39
N GLU A 38 3.27 3.78 -0.30
CA GLU A 38 2.87 3.11 0.94
C GLU A 38 1.60 3.75 1.53
N ASP A 39 1.57 5.08 1.66
CA ASP A 39 0.41 5.80 2.20
C ASP A 39 -0.84 5.60 1.34
N ALA A 40 -0.70 5.63 0.01
CA ALA A 40 -1.81 5.37 -0.90
C ALA A 40 -2.41 3.96 -0.74
N ILE A 41 -1.55 2.94 -0.57
CA ILE A 41 -1.99 1.56 -0.35
C ILE A 41 -2.74 1.45 0.99
N LYS A 42 -2.18 2.00 2.07
CA LYS A 42 -2.81 1.97 3.40
C LYS A 42 -4.16 2.70 3.40
N ALA A 43 -4.23 3.87 2.78
CA ALA A 43 -5.46 4.64 2.65
C ALA A 43 -6.53 3.85 1.88
N ALA A 44 -6.16 3.22 0.76
CA ALA A 44 -7.07 2.40 -0.04
C ALA A 44 -7.60 1.17 0.72
N VAL A 45 -6.72 0.48 1.48
CA VAL A 45 -7.12 -0.67 2.29
C VAL A 45 -8.05 -0.25 3.43
N LYS A 46 -7.76 0.88 4.08
CA LYS A 46 -8.60 1.45 5.14
C LYS A 46 -9.98 1.83 4.62
N ASP A 47 -10.05 2.58 3.52
CA ASP A 47 -11.32 2.96 2.87
C ASP A 47 -12.13 1.73 2.43
N TYR A 48 -11.47 0.70 1.89
CA TYR A 48 -12.13 -0.55 1.53
C TYR A 48 -12.73 -1.26 2.76
N THR A 49 -11.99 -1.30 3.87
CA THR A 49 -12.44 -1.92 5.12
C THR A 49 -13.62 -1.17 5.73
N GLU A 50 -13.54 0.16 5.80
CA GLU A 50 -14.62 1.03 6.29
C GLU A 50 -15.88 0.89 5.42
N LYS A 51 -15.74 0.81 4.08
CA LYS A 51 -16.85 0.57 3.15
C LYS A 51 -17.49 -0.80 3.31
N ARG A 52 -16.72 -1.85 3.62
CA ARG A 52 -17.29 -3.18 3.91
C ARG A 52 -18.02 -3.22 5.25
N GLN A 53 -17.51 -2.52 6.27
CA GLN A 53 -18.18 -2.43 7.57
C GLN A 53 -19.48 -1.61 7.49
N SER A 54 -19.48 -0.50 6.75
CA SER A 54 -20.66 0.35 6.55
C SER A 54 -21.74 -0.26 5.64
N LYS A 55 -21.39 -1.15 4.70
CA LYS A 55 -22.38 -1.91 3.90
C LYS A 55 -22.98 -3.13 4.61
N ALA A 56 -22.48 -3.49 5.79
CA ALA A 56 -22.99 -4.61 6.58
C ALA A 56 -24.01 -4.20 7.66
N SER A 57 -24.42 -2.92 7.70
CA SER A 57 -25.46 -2.37 8.58
C SER A 57 -26.72 -2.00 7.81
#